data_AF-A0A5E3XAY0-F1
#
_entry.id   AF-A0A5E3XAY0-F1
#
_cell.length_a   1.000
_cell.length_b   1.000
_cell.length_c   1.000
_cell.angle_alpha   90.00
_cell.angle_beta   90.00
_cell.angle_gamma   90.00
#
_symmetry.space_group_name_H-M   'P 1'
#
loop_
_entity.id
_entity.type
_entity.pdbx_description
1 polymer ?
#
loop_
_entity_poly.entity_id
_entity_poly.type
_entity_poly.pdbx_seq_one_letter_code
_entity_poly.pdbx_strand_id
1 'polypeptide(L)'
;MSNGVGAPTIYRPSILLRHGELVNGVKYGRELQFIIAQKTCAPAINYIADVAEDVFFDTMARQSMPLLRSNWSLLDAGFSRAFVFHLAVVTNAAPIVLLVVLVYLDRMRGRLVIPPACLGYGLITERLLLGAWMLAFQRLYGSIDNHLATWAEATRQFTPPEVEQTLREIRTVLEDDLSFTEIDMRVHCRKMAGFYETWTESSPYSGNQPLEPEVGGRTVNDKPL
;
A
#
# COMPACT_ATOMS: atom_id res chain seq x y z
N MET A 1 -23.49 33.71 -27.41
CA MET A 1 -22.04 33.51 -27.19
C MET A 1 -21.83 33.35 -25.69
N SER A 2 -21.72 32.11 -25.20
CA SER A 2 -21.50 31.81 -23.79
C SER A 2 -20.19 31.02 -23.66
N ASN A 3 -19.15 31.70 -23.19
CA ASN A 3 -17.86 31.10 -22.90
C ASN A 3 -18.00 30.16 -21.69
N GLY A 4 -17.99 28.85 -21.96
CA GLY A 4 -17.85 27.84 -20.92
C GLY A 4 -16.42 27.88 -20.39
N VAL A 5 -16.26 28.40 -19.17
CA VAL A 5 -15.03 28.28 -18.40
C VAL A 5 -14.87 26.79 -18.08
N GLY A 6 -13.99 26.12 -18.82
CA GLY A 6 -13.59 24.75 -18.53
C GLY A 6 -13.03 24.70 -17.11
N ALA A 7 -13.63 23.86 -16.27
CA ALA A 7 -13.09 23.56 -14.96
C ALA A 7 -11.61 23.13 -15.13
N PRO A 8 -10.68 23.64 -14.30
CA PRO A 8 -9.29 23.25 -14.41
C PRO A 8 -9.20 21.74 -14.16
N THR A 9 -8.79 21.00 -15.20
CA THR A 9 -8.41 19.60 -15.06
C THR A 9 -7.27 19.56 -14.06
N ILE A 10 -7.55 19.12 -12.83
CA ILE A 10 -6.52 18.93 -11.82
C ILE A 10 -5.60 17.84 -12.38
N TYR A 11 -4.44 18.26 -12.88
CA TYR A 11 -3.38 17.33 -13.28
C TYR A 11 -2.99 16.54 -12.04
N ARG A 12 -3.45 15.30 -11.96
CA ARG A 12 -3.05 14.34 -10.93
C ARG A 12 -1.83 13.60 -11.48
N PRO A 13 -0.59 13.99 -11.11
CA PRO A 13 0.57 13.25 -11.56
C PRO A 13 0.48 11.82 -11.05
N SER A 14 0.28 10.87 -11.97
CA SER A 14 0.41 9.44 -11.69
C SER A 14 1.83 9.16 -11.25
N ILE A 15 1.99 8.34 -10.20
CA ILE A 15 3.34 7.88 -9.82
C ILE A 15 3.85 6.98 -10.94
N LEU A 16 5.02 7.31 -11.48
CA LEU A 16 5.69 6.48 -12.46
C LEU A 16 6.60 5.49 -11.74
N LEU A 17 6.12 4.26 -11.60
CA LEU A 17 6.90 3.15 -11.03
C LEU A 17 7.31 2.18 -12.12
N ARG A 18 8.52 1.63 -12.01
CA ARG A 18 9.00 0.51 -12.82
C ARG A 18 9.34 -0.63 -11.88
N HIS A 19 8.53 -1.70 -11.89
CA HIS A 19 8.67 -2.84 -10.97
C HIS A 19 8.72 -2.45 -9.49
N GLY A 20 7.86 -1.51 -9.07
CA GLY A 20 7.81 -1.01 -7.69
C GLY A 20 8.87 0.04 -7.34
N GLU A 21 9.78 0.38 -8.25
CA GLU A 21 10.81 1.40 -8.02
C GLU A 21 10.47 2.74 -8.67
N LEU A 22 10.95 3.84 -8.07
CA LEU A 22 10.81 5.18 -8.63
C LEU A 22 11.59 5.31 -9.94
N VAL A 23 10.95 5.83 -10.99
CA VAL A 23 11.63 6.10 -12.27
C VAL A 23 12.56 7.31 -12.15
N ASN A 24 13.83 7.14 -12.51
CA ASN A 24 14.84 8.20 -12.54
C ASN A 24 14.40 9.37 -13.44
N GLY A 25 14.71 10.61 -13.00
CA GLY A 25 14.39 11.84 -13.73
C GLY A 25 12.98 12.39 -13.49
N VAL A 26 12.14 11.69 -12.71
CA VAL A 26 10.84 12.19 -12.26
C VAL A 26 10.99 12.81 -10.87
N LYS A 27 10.36 13.97 -10.64
CA LYS A 27 10.30 14.60 -9.32
C LYS A 27 9.17 14.01 -8.50
N TYR A 28 9.49 13.46 -7.35
CA TYR A 28 8.54 12.95 -6.35
C TYR A 28 8.67 13.76 -5.06
N GLY A 29 7.65 13.75 -4.23
CA GLY A 29 7.69 14.31 -2.88
C GLY A 29 8.72 13.60 -2.00
N ARG A 30 9.30 14.38 -1.08
CA ARG A 30 10.38 13.93 -0.19
C ARG A 30 9.94 12.75 0.68
N GLU A 31 8.72 12.78 1.19
CA GLU A 31 8.16 11.72 2.02
C GLU A 31 8.05 10.40 1.25
N LEU A 32 7.58 10.45 0.00
CA LEU A 32 7.46 9.26 -0.84
C LEU A 32 8.84 8.65 -1.13
N GLN A 33 9.81 9.49 -1.52
CA GLN A 33 11.19 9.06 -1.76
C GLN A 33 11.82 8.44 -0.51
N PHE A 34 11.65 9.10 0.64
CA PHE A 34 12.16 8.62 1.91
C PHE A 34 11.59 7.25 2.26
N ILE A 35 10.27 7.09 2.20
CA ILE A 35 9.58 5.84 2.57
C ILE A 35 9.95 4.67 1.65
N ILE A 36 9.96 4.88 0.33
CA ILE A 36 10.28 3.79 -0.61
C ILE A 36 11.72 3.30 -0.43
N ALA A 37 12.64 4.16 0.02
CA ALA A 37 14.01 3.78 0.32
C ALA A 37 14.18 3.01 1.63
N GLN A 38 13.13 2.92 2.47
CA GLN A 38 13.20 2.20 3.74
C GLN A 38 12.91 0.69 3.59
N LYS A 39 13.24 -0.06 4.65
CA LYS A 39 12.71 -1.41 4.86
C LYS A 39 11.35 -1.34 5.54
N THR A 40 10.47 -2.28 5.21
CA THR A 40 9.20 -2.45 5.92
C THR A 40 9.46 -2.73 7.40
N CYS A 41 8.73 -2.03 8.28
CA CYS A 41 8.89 -2.11 9.74
C CYS A 41 7.58 -2.50 10.43
N ALA A 42 7.68 -3.00 11.67
CA ALA A 42 6.51 -3.45 12.43
C ALA A 42 5.45 -2.36 12.66
N PRO A 43 5.80 -1.09 12.95
CA PRO A 43 4.79 -0.03 13.05
C PRO A 43 4.02 0.22 11.75
N ALA A 44 4.67 0.10 10.59
CA ALA A 44 4.00 0.24 9.29
C ALA A 44 3.00 -0.91 9.03
N ILE A 45 3.36 -2.13 9.42
CA ILE A 45 2.48 -3.31 9.37
C ILE A 45 1.25 -3.09 10.25
N ASN A 46 1.45 -2.67 11.51
CA ASN A 46 0.35 -2.39 12.43
C ASN A 46 -0.56 -1.28 11.91
N TYR A 47 0.01 -0.23 11.31
CA TYR A 47 -0.76 0.86 10.73
C TYR A 47 -1.71 0.41 9.62
N ILE A 48 -1.32 -0.55 8.78
CA ILE A 48 -2.21 -1.12 7.76
C ILE A 48 -3.39 -1.86 8.38
N ALA A 49 -3.11 -2.68 9.40
CA ALA A 49 -4.16 -3.38 10.12
C ALA A 49 -5.13 -2.38 10.77
N ASP A 50 -4.63 -1.31 11.39
CA ASP A 50 -5.45 -0.25 11.98
C ASP A 50 -6.36 0.40 10.91
N VAL A 51 -5.83 0.72 9.73
CA VAL A 51 -6.60 1.34 8.64
C VAL A 51 -7.66 0.38 8.09
N ALA A 52 -7.36 -0.92 7.96
CA ALA A 52 -8.32 -1.92 7.53
C ALA A 52 -9.45 -2.11 8.55
N GLU A 53 -9.13 -2.12 9.85
CA GLU A 53 -10.10 -2.13 10.93
C GLU A 53 -10.99 -0.88 10.90
N ASP A 54 -10.40 0.30 10.71
CA ASP A 54 -11.14 1.55 10.59
C ASP A 54 -12.11 1.52 9.41
N VAL A 55 -11.67 1.02 8.24
CA VAL A 55 -12.54 0.83 7.06
C VAL A 55 -13.70 -0.12 7.37
N PHE A 56 -13.43 -1.22 8.07
CA PHE A 56 -14.46 -2.16 8.50
C PHE A 56 -15.47 -1.51 9.44
N PHE A 57 -15.02 -0.87 10.52
CA PHE A 57 -15.91 -0.25 11.51
C PHE A 57 -16.66 0.96 10.97
N ASP A 58 -16.06 1.78 10.10
CA ASP A 58 -16.74 2.86 9.39
C ASP A 58 -17.88 2.30 8.53
N THR A 59 -17.64 1.16 7.88
CA THR A 59 -18.65 0.48 7.08
C THR A 59 -19.78 -0.07 7.95
N MET A 60 -19.46 -0.71 9.07
CA MET A 60 -20.46 -1.19 10.03
C MET A 60 -21.33 -0.05 10.57
N ALA A 61 -20.72 1.09 10.89
CA ALA A 61 -21.43 2.28 11.35
C ALA A 61 -22.36 2.84 10.27
N ARG A 62 -21.90 2.97 9.02
CA ARG A 62 -22.74 3.42 7.90
C ARG A 62 -23.93 2.50 7.64
N GLN A 63 -23.73 1.20 7.78
CA GLN A 63 -24.78 0.20 7.57
C GLN A 63 -25.68 -0.01 8.79
N SER A 64 -25.51 0.79 9.86
CA SER A 64 -26.27 0.67 11.12
C SER A 64 -26.22 -0.73 11.73
N MET A 65 -25.07 -1.40 11.60
CA MET A 65 -24.87 -2.75 12.11
C MET A 65 -24.52 -2.73 13.60
N PRO A 66 -24.88 -3.76 14.39
CA PRO A 66 -24.75 -3.75 15.85
C PRO A 66 -23.32 -3.96 16.38
N LEU A 67 -22.34 -4.21 15.51
CA LEU A 67 -20.95 -4.45 15.91
C LEU A 67 -20.20 -3.12 16.06
N LEU A 68 -19.58 -2.92 17.21
CA LEU A 68 -18.81 -1.73 17.56
C LEU A 68 -17.37 -2.11 17.91
N ARG A 69 -16.43 -1.18 17.75
CA ARG A 69 -15.03 -1.46 18.13
C ARG A 69 -14.88 -1.85 19.60
N SER A 70 -15.72 -1.29 20.47
CA SER A 70 -15.71 -1.56 21.92
C SER A 70 -16.21 -2.95 22.33
N ASN A 71 -16.98 -3.64 21.47
CA ASN A 71 -17.48 -4.99 21.73
C ASN A 71 -16.80 -6.05 20.84
N TRP A 72 -15.77 -5.65 20.09
CA TRP A 72 -14.97 -6.56 19.28
C TRP A 72 -13.96 -7.29 20.17
N SER A 73 -13.81 -8.60 19.97
CA SER A 73 -12.94 -9.39 20.83
C SER A 73 -11.47 -9.06 20.58
N LEU A 74 -10.64 -9.12 21.64
CA LEU A 74 -9.20 -8.93 21.51
C LEU A 74 -8.55 -9.95 20.57
N LEU A 75 -9.12 -11.16 20.52
CA LEU A 75 -8.69 -12.23 19.64
C LEU A 75 -8.89 -11.81 18.17
N ASP A 76 -10.10 -11.35 17.82
CA ASP A 76 -10.41 -10.87 16.47
C ASP A 76 -9.60 -9.62 16.10
N ALA A 77 -9.37 -8.71 17.04
CA ALA A 77 -8.50 -7.55 16.84
C ALA A 77 -7.02 -7.96 16.62
N GLY A 78 -6.57 -9.06 17.22
CA GLY A 78 -5.22 -9.59 17.01
C GLY A 78 -5.02 -10.26 15.65
N PHE A 79 -6.10 -10.82 15.08
CA PHE A 79 -6.03 -11.58 13.83
C PHE A 79 -5.59 -10.73 12.64
N SER A 80 -6.14 -9.53 12.49
CA SER A 80 -5.82 -8.61 11.39
C SER A 80 -4.32 -8.29 11.35
N ARG A 81 -3.75 -7.95 12.51
CA ARG A 81 -2.32 -7.61 12.68
C ARG A 81 -1.43 -8.81 12.36
N ALA A 82 -1.78 -9.99 12.88
CA ALA A 82 -1.06 -11.23 12.58
C ALA A 82 -1.11 -11.56 11.08
N PHE A 83 -2.27 -11.35 10.45
CA PHE A 83 -2.47 -11.58 9.03
C PHE A 83 -1.62 -10.65 8.16
N VAL A 84 -1.62 -9.33 8.43
CA VAL A 84 -0.78 -8.36 7.72
C VAL A 84 0.70 -8.68 7.91
N PHE A 85 1.12 -8.99 9.14
CA PHE A 85 2.50 -9.38 9.40
C PHE A 85 2.93 -10.58 8.56
N HIS A 86 2.10 -11.63 8.55
CA HIS A 86 2.35 -12.83 7.78
C HIS A 86 2.43 -12.55 6.27
N LEU A 87 1.48 -11.78 5.72
CA LEU A 87 1.52 -11.36 4.32
C LEU A 87 2.78 -10.57 3.98
N ALA A 88 3.16 -9.60 4.82
CA ALA A 88 4.36 -8.80 4.61
C ALA A 88 5.63 -9.66 4.59
N VAL A 89 5.73 -10.66 5.45
CA VAL A 89 6.86 -11.60 5.49
C VAL A 89 6.87 -12.52 4.27
N VAL A 90 5.76 -13.21 3.98
CA VAL A 90 5.71 -14.20 2.89
C VAL A 90 5.88 -13.55 1.52
N THR A 91 5.36 -12.34 1.33
CA THR A 91 5.48 -11.61 0.08
C THR A 91 6.74 -10.73 0.01
N ASN A 92 7.53 -10.67 1.08
CA ASN A 92 8.66 -9.76 1.23
C ASN A 92 8.30 -8.32 0.80
N ALA A 93 7.16 -7.82 1.28
CA ALA A 93 6.55 -6.61 0.78
C ALA A 93 7.42 -5.37 1.06
N ALA A 94 7.76 -4.62 0.01
CA ALA A 94 8.41 -3.32 0.13
C ALA A 94 7.42 -2.22 0.54
N PRO A 95 7.86 -1.10 1.15
CA PRO A 95 6.96 -0.03 1.62
C PRO A 95 6.02 0.53 0.56
N ILE A 96 6.39 0.50 -0.71
CA ILE A 96 5.50 0.93 -1.81
C ILE A 96 4.25 0.05 -1.93
N VAL A 97 4.36 -1.25 -1.69
CA VAL A 97 3.21 -2.17 -1.66
C VAL A 97 2.26 -1.74 -0.55
N LEU A 98 2.81 -1.49 0.64
CA LEU A 98 2.08 -1.05 1.82
C LEU A 98 1.31 0.24 1.54
N LEU A 99 1.94 1.21 0.88
CA LEU A 99 1.30 2.47 0.46
C LEU A 99 0.15 2.24 -0.53
N VAL A 100 0.33 1.37 -1.52
CA VAL A 100 -0.75 1.07 -2.50
C VAL A 100 -1.92 0.35 -1.83
N VAL A 101 -1.64 -0.58 -0.91
CA VAL A 101 -2.69 -1.24 -0.10
C VAL A 101 -3.50 -0.21 0.68
N LEU A 102 -2.82 0.74 1.35
CA LEU A 102 -3.48 1.82 2.08
C LEU A 102 -4.37 2.69 1.18
N VAL A 103 -3.89 3.04 -0.02
CA VAL A 103 -4.72 3.78 -1.01
C VAL A 103 -5.98 3.00 -1.39
N TYR A 104 -5.88 1.69 -1.58
CA TYR A 104 -7.04 0.87 -1.90
C TYR A 104 -8.00 0.75 -0.71
N LEU A 105 -7.50 0.61 0.52
CA LEU A 105 -8.32 0.62 1.73
C LEU A 105 -9.09 1.95 1.87
N ASP A 106 -8.43 3.09 1.68
CA ASP A 106 -9.05 4.42 1.73
C ASP A 106 -10.16 4.57 0.68
N ARG A 107 -9.96 4.04 -0.53
CA ARG A 107 -10.99 4.06 -1.59
C ARG A 107 -12.17 3.16 -1.29
N MET A 108 -11.92 2.00 -0.71
CA MET A 108 -12.99 1.10 -0.28
C MET A 108 -13.81 1.72 0.85
N ARG A 109 -13.22 2.62 1.67
CA ARG A 109 -13.89 3.22 2.83
C ARG A 109 -15.28 3.69 2.49
N GLY A 110 -15.52 4.43 1.41
CA GLY A 110 -16.86 4.96 1.07
C GLY A 110 -17.75 4.05 0.22
N ARG A 111 -17.24 2.90 -0.25
CA ARG A 111 -17.88 2.05 -1.28
C ARG A 111 -18.22 0.66 -0.77
N LEU A 112 -17.53 0.22 0.28
CA LEU A 112 -17.71 -1.11 0.86
C LEU A 112 -19.13 -1.26 1.43
N VAL A 113 -19.75 -2.37 1.07
CA VAL A 113 -21.03 -2.84 1.60
C VAL A 113 -20.81 -4.27 2.07
N ILE A 114 -21.04 -4.53 3.36
CA ILE A 114 -20.91 -5.85 3.95
C ILE A 114 -22.33 -6.43 4.10
N PRO A 115 -22.66 -7.54 3.43
CA PRO A 115 -23.93 -8.23 3.65
C PRO A 115 -24.03 -8.72 5.11
N PRO A 116 -25.20 -8.63 5.77
CA PRO A 116 -25.35 -9.10 7.15
C PRO A 116 -24.94 -10.57 7.36
N ALA A 117 -25.16 -11.41 6.34
CA ALA A 117 -24.75 -12.82 6.37
C ALA A 117 -23.23 -12.97 6.57
N CYS A 118 -22.42 -12.07 5.99
CA CYS A 118 -20.95 -12.10 6.06
C CYS A 118 -20.41 -11.92 7.49
N LEU A 119 -21.19 -11.33 8.40
CA LEU A 119 -20.76 -11.12 9.80
C LEU A 119 -20.57 -12.44 10.55
N GLY A 120 -21.26 -13.52 10.15
CA GLY A 120 -21.13 -14.85 10.75
C GLY A 120 -19.95 -15.67 10.23
N TYR A 121 -19.35 -15.30 9.09
CA TYR A 121 -18.27 -16.07 8.46
C TYR A 121 -16.87 -15.68 8.96
N GLY A 122 -16.76 -14.59 9.73
CA GLY A 122 -15.48 -14.07 10.21
C GLY A 122 -14.57 -13.57 9.08
N LEU A 123 -13.40 -13.09 9.46
CA LEU A 123 -12.28 -12.73 8.55
C LEU A 123 -12.54 -11.60 7.53
N ILE A 124 -13.48 -10.68 7.81
CA ILE A 124 -13.81 -9.60 6.87
C ILE A 124 -12.61 -8.69 6.64
N THR A 125 -11.94 -8.27 7.71
CA THR A 125 -10.75 -7.42 7.64
C THR A 125 -9.63 -8.08 6.84
N GLU A 126 -9.43 -9.38 7.05
CA GLU A 126 -8.43 -10.20 6.36
C GLU A 126 -8.75 -10.35 4.86
N ARG A 127 -10.03 -10.46 4.49
CA ARG A 127 -10.46 -10.43 3.08
C ARG A 127 -10.20 -9.07 2.43
N LEU A 128 -10.49 -7.96 3.12
CA LEU A 128 -10.17 -6.61 2.65
C LEU A 128 -8.66 -6.46 2.41
N LEU A 129 -7.86 -6.90 3.38
CA LEU A 129 -6.40 -6.88 3.32
C LEU A 129 -5.88 -7.74 2.17
N LEU A 130 -6.34 -8.98 2.05
CA LEU A 130 -5.90 -9.91 1.02
C LEU A 130 -6.16 -9.36 -0.38
N GLY A 131 -7.38 -8.93 -0.69
CA GLY A 131 -7.70 -8.43 -2.02
C GLY A 131 -6.94 -7.15 -2.36
N ALA A 132 -6.81 -6.21 -1.41
CA ALA A 132 -6.00 -5.01 -1.61
C ALA A 132 -4.52 -5.35 -1.85
N TRP A 133 -3.96 -6.31 -1.12
CA TRP A 133 -2.57 -6.77 -1.25
C TRP A 133 -2.31 -7.40 -2.62
N MET A 134 -3.19 -8.31 -3.05
CA MET A 134 -3.10 -8.96 -4.35
C MET A 134 -3.10 -7.94 -5.48
N LEU A 135 -4.04 -6.98 -5.45
CA LEU A 135 -4.14 -5.93 -6.45
C LEU A 135 -2.93 -4.99 -6.42
N ALA A 136 -2.36 -4.71 -5.25
CA ALA A 136 -1.16 -3.90 -5.15
C ALA A 136 0.03 -4.59 -5.84
N PHE A 137 0.23 -5.88 -5.57
CA PHE A 137 1.27 -6.67 -6.23
C PHE A 137 1.06 -6.75 -7.74
N GLN A 138 -0.15 -7.08 -8.19
CA GLN A 138 -0.49 -7.12 -9.62
C GLN A 138 -0.21 -5.78 -10.30
N ARG A 139 -0.53 -4.67 -9.62
CA ARG A 139 -0.37 -3.33 -10.18
C ARG A 139 1.09 -2.88 -10.24
N LEU A 140 1.92 -3.25 -9.27
CA LEU A 140 3.32 -2.82 -9.12
C LEU A 140 4.31 -3.69 -9.90
N TYR A 141 4.08 -5.00 -9.90
CA TYR A 141 5.01 -5.99 -10.45
C TYR A 141 4.48 -6.68 -11.71
N GLY A 142 3.24 -6.39 -12.11
CA GLY A 142 2.58 -7.01 -13.24
C GLY A 142 1.78 -8.25 -12.85
N SER A 143 1.11 -8.83 -13.85
CA SER A 143 0.23 -9.98 -13.68
C SER A 143 0.96 -11.15 -13.00
N ILE A 144 0.46 -11.49 -11.82
CA ILE A 144 0.65 -12.80 -11.18
C ILE A 144 -0.58 -13.65 -11.57
N ASP A 145 -0.94 -13.68 -12.86
CA ASP A 145 -2.07 -14.48 -13.32
C ASP A 145 -1.69 -15.97 -13.15
N ASN A 146 -2.47 -16.69 -12.34
CA ASN A 146 -2.43 -18.13 -12.02
C ASN A 146 -1.85 -18.58 -10.67
N HIS A 147 -1.76 -17.69 -9.69
CA HIS A 147 -1.26 -18.08 -8.37
C HIS A 147 -2.31 -18.04 -7.25
N LEU A 148 -3.60 -18.28 -7.56
CA LEU A 148 -4.64 -18.43 -6.52
C LEU A 148 -4.25 -19.47 -5.47
N ALA A 149 -3.65 -20.59 -5.91
CA ALA A 149 -3.11 -21.61 -5.03
C ALA A 149 -1.94 -21.09 -4.19
N THR A 150 -1.08 -20.23 -4.74
CA THR A 150 0.03 -19.62 -3.99
C THR A 150 -0.47 -18.61 -2.97
N TRP A 151 -1.49 -17.81 -3.28
CA TRP A 151 -2.10 -16.88 -2.32
C TRP A 151 -2.88 -17.63 -1.22
N ALA A 152 -3.57 -18.70 -1.59
CA ALA A 152 -4.23 -19.60 -0.63
C ALA A 152 -3.18 -20.25 0.30
N GLU A 153 -2.10 -20.80 -0.25
CA GLU A 153 -1.00 -21.37 0.54
C GLU A 153 -0.27 -20.31 1.37
N ALA A 154 -0.06 -19.12 0.81
CA ALA A 154 0.59 -18.02 1.50
C ALA A 154 -0.24 -17.57 2.69
N THR A 155 -1.56 -17.52 2.60
CA THR A 155 -2.41 -17.08 3.71
C THR A 155 -2.71 -18.19 4.71
N ARG A 156 -2.80 -19.46 4.26
CA ARG A 156 -3.26 -20.63 5.05
C ARG A 156 -4.64 -20.48 5.69
N GLN A 157 -5.38 -19.44 5.31
CA GLN A 157 -6.69 -19.09 5.88
C GLN A 157 -7.80 -19.16 4.84
N PHE A 158 -7.45 -19.08 3.54
CA PHE A 158 -8.40 -19.05 2.45
C PHE A 158 -8.12 -20.17 1.47
N THR A 159 -9.17 -20.80 0.98
CA THR A 159 -9.09 -21.73 -0.16
C THR A 159 -8.92 -20.94 -1.47
N PRO A 160 -8.37 -21.54 -2.55
CA PRO A 160 -8.23 -20.84 -3.84
C PRO A 160 -9.55 -20.22 -4.37
N PRO A 161 -10.73 -20.86 -4.25
CA PRO A 161 -12.00 -20.23 -4.61
C PRO A 161 -12.35 -19.01 -3.76
N GLU A 162 -12.02 -19.01 -2.46
CA GLU A 162 -12.24 -17.86 -1.60
C GLU A 162 -11.29 -16.71 -1.92
N VAL A 163 -10.05 -17.01 -2.28
CA VAL A 163 -9.09 -16.02 -2.78
C VAL A 163 -9.61 -15.39 -4.07
N GLU A 164 -10.09 -16.20 -5.02
CA GLU A 164 -10.68 -15.70 -6.27
C GLU A 164 -11.91 -14.83 -6.00
N GLN A 165 -12.81 -15.30 -5.14
CA GLN A 165 -14.01 -14.55 -4.76
C GLN A 165 -13.64 -13.21 -4.12
N THR A 166 -12.70 -13.22 -3.17
CA THR A 166 -12.20 -12.02 -2.50
C THR A 166 -11.60 -11.03 -3.51
N LEU A 167 -10.77 -11.51 -4.45
CA LEU A 167 -10.21 -10.65 -5.48
C LEU A 167 -11.30 -10.00 -6.35
N ARG A 168 -12.30 -10.77 -6.80
CA ARG A 168 -13.41 -10.25 -7.61
C ARG A 168 -14.25 -9.22 -6.85
N GLU A 169 -14.58 -9.49 -5.60
CA GLU A 169 -15.35 -8.59 -4.74
C GLU A 169 -14.60 -7.27 -4.55
N ILE A 170 -13.31 -7.32 -4.20
CA ILE A 170 -12.51 -6.12 -3.96
C ILE A 170 -12.30 -5.30 -5.24
N ARG A 171 -12.12 -5.94 -6.41
CA ARG A 171 -12.12 -5.23 -7.70
C ARG A 171 -13.44 -4.52 -7.98
N THR A 172 -14.55 -5.18 -7.66
CA THR A 172 -15.89 -4.61 -7.80
C THR A 172 -16.07 -3.39 -6.89
N VAL A 173 -15.66 -3.47 -5.62
CA VAL A 173 -15.72 -2.33 -4.67
C VAL A 173 -14.85 -1.17 -5.14
N LEU A 174 -13.69 -1.46 -5.74
CA LEU A 174 -12.80 -0.44 -6.30
C LEU A 174 -13.26 0.08 -7.67
N GLU A 175 -14.33 -0.48 -8.25
CA GLU A 175 -14.83 -0.17 -9.60
C GLU A 175 -13.72 -0.31 -10.67
N ASP A 176 -12.80 -1.25 -10.47
CA ASP A 176 -11.58 -1.42 -11.28
C ASP A 176 -10.66 -0.19 -11.38
N ASP A 177 -10.87 0.85 -10.56
CA ASP A 177 -9.95 1.98 -10.45
C ASP A 177 -8.75 1.60 -9.56
N LEU A 178 -7.76 0.98 -10.20
CA LEU A 178 -6.46 0.61 -9.63
C LEU A 178 -5.37 1.66 -9.92
N SER A 179 -5.75 2.86 -10.36
CA SER A 179 -4.81 3.97 -10.51
C SER A 179 -4.36 4.46 -9.13
N PHE A 180 -3.18 5.05 -8.98
CA PHE A 180 -2.84 5.77 -7.75
C PHE A 180 -1.86 6.88 -8.06
N THR A 181 -1.92 7.92 -7.25
CA THR A 181 -1.09 9.11 -7.37
C THR A 181 -0.36 9.38 -6.07
N GLU A 182 0.68 10.21 -6.13
CA GLU A 182 1.41 10.59 -4.93
C GLU A 182 0.51 11.32 -3.92
N ILE A 183 -0.49 12.05 -4.42
CA ILE A 183 -1.48 12.74 -3.58
C ILE A 183 -2.26 11.73 -2.75
N ASP A 184 -2.66 10.60 -3.35
CA ASP A 184 -3.39 9.53 -2.66
C ASP A 184 -2.53 8.92 -1.54
N MET A 185 -1.21 8.85 -1.72
CA MET A 185 -0.29 8.27 -0.73
C MET A 185 0.16 9.25 0.35
N ARG A 186 0.01 10.56 0.14
CA ARG A 186 0.66 11.60 0.94
C ARG A 186 0.42 11.48 2.45
N VAL A 187 -0.83 11.24 2.85
CA VAL A 187 -1.20 11.11 4.27
C VAL A 187 -0.50 9.90 4.88
N HIS A 188 -0.48 8.78 4.18
CA HIS A 188 0.18 7.56 4.61
C HIS A 188 1.71 7.70 4.63
N CYS A 189 2.31 8.34 3.63
CA CYS A 189 3.76 8.61 3.62
C CYS A 189 4.17 9.43 4.85
N ARG A 190 3.42 10.49 5.19
CA ARG A 190 3.70 11.30 6.38
C ARG A 190 3.57 10.48 7.67
N LYS A 191 2.50 9.69 7.79
CA LYS A 191 2.28 8.84 8.97
C LYS A 191 3.38 7.80 9.12
N MET A 192 3.72 7.12 8.03
CA MET A 192 4.77 6.10 8.01
C MET A 192 6.15 6.69 8.26
N ALA A 193 6.43 7.92 7.80
CA ALA A 193 7.75 8.54 7.97
C ALA A 193 8.08 8.70 9.46
N GLY A 194 7.08 9.04 10.28
CA GLY A 194 7.21 9.09 11.73
C GLY A 194 7.51 7.76 12.43
N PHE A 195 7.50 6.62 11.72
CA PHE A 195 7.93 5.33 12.25
C PHE A 195 9.42 5.07 12.10
N TYR A 196 10.14 5.93 11.39
CA TYR A 196 11.57 5.80 11.15
C TYR A 196 12.33 6.90 11.89
N GLU A 197 13.30 6.51 12.71
CA GLU A 197 14.10 7.43 13.54
C GLU A 197 14.88 8.46 12.72
N THR A 198 15.20 8.13 11.46
CA THR A 198 15.95 9.00 10.55
C THR A 198 15.10 10.10 9.91
N TRP A 199 13.78 10.08 10.11
CA TRP A 199 12.91 11.13 9.61
C TRP A 199 13.02 12.39 10.47
N THR A 200 13.53 13.46 9.88
CA THR A 200 13.53 14.80 10.50
C THR A 200 12.67 15.75 9.67
N GLU A 201 11.62 16.32 10.29
CA GLU A 201 10.75 17.33 9.67
C GLU A 201 11.54 18.56 9.19
N SER A 202 12.70 18.79 9.78
CA SER A 202 13.57 19.95 9.58
C SER A 202 14.73 19.76 8.59
N SER A 203 14.88 18.60 7.91
CA SER A 203 16.01 18.44 6.97
C SER A 203 15.79 19.21 5.64
N PRO A 204 16.63 20.20 5.32
CA PRO A 204 16.59 20.89 4.03
C PRO A 204 17.41 20.07 3.04
N TYR A 205 16.76 19.16 2.31
CA TYR A 205 17.44 18.55 1.16
C TYR A 205 17.42 19.53 -0.01
N SER A 206 18.56 20.19 -0.24
CA SER A 206 18.90 20.79 -1.52
C SER A 206 18.95 19.68 -2.56
N GLY A 207 17.94 19.63 -3.44
CA GLY A 207 18.01 18.85 -4.65
C GLY A 207 19.24 19.26 -5.47
N ASN A 208 19.89 18.26 -6.06
CA ASN A 208 21.09 18.30 -6.91
C ASN A 208 22.42 18.13 -6.14
N GLN A 209 22.79 16.89 -5.85
CA GLN A 209 24.17 16.47 -6.12
C GLN A 209 24.14 15.56 -7.35
N PRO A 210 24.78 15.97 -8.46
CA PRO A 210 25.11 15.04 -9.53
C PRO A 210 26.01 13.96 -8.95
N LEU A 211 25.78 12.70 -9.33
CA LEU A 211 26.80 11.66 -9.18
C LEU A 211 28.00 12.11 -10.01
N GLU A 212 29.07 12.57 -9.36
CA GLU A 212 30.34 12.76 -10.05
C GLU A 212 30.79 11.40 -10.60
N PRO A 213 31.20 11.32 -11.88
CA PRO A 213 31.83 10.11 -12.38
C PRO A 213 33.18 9.95 -11.69
N GLU A 214 33.43 8.78 -11.11
CA GLU A 214 34.77 8.39 -10.65
C GLU A 214 35.73 8.38 -11.85
N VAL A 215 36.37 9.51 -12.10
CA VAL A 215 37.57 9.62 -12.93
C VAL A 215 38.75 9.66 -11.98
N GLY A 216 39.24 8.46 -11.64
CA GLY A 216 40.41 8.24 -10.80
C GLY A 216 41.45 7.37 -11.48
N GLY A 217 41.76 7.63 -12.75
CA GLY A 217 42.98 7.13 -13.34
C GLY A 217 44.19 7.82 -12.73
N ARG A 218 45.10 7.06 -12.09
CA ARG A 218 46.54 7.37 -11.99
C ARG A 218 47.30 6.09 -11.69
N THR A 219 47.91 5.51 -12.73
CA THR A 219 49.34 5.61 -13.09
C THR A 219 50.19 4.53 -12.43
N VAL A 220 50.54 3.57 -13.29
CA VAL A 220 51.79 2.81 -13.31
C VAL A 220 52.94 3.64 -12.74
N ASN A 221 53.58 3.12 -11.70
CA ASN A 221 54.93 3.52 -11.32
C ASN A 221 55.84 2.29 -11.46
N ASP A 222 56.40 2.15 -12.66
CA ASP A 222 57.70 1.53 -12.84
C ASP A 222 58.76 2.41 -12.17
N LYS A 223 59.61 1.82 -11.33
CA LYS A 223 61.06 2.06 -11.33
C LYS A 223 61.82 1.04 -10.46
N PRO A 224 63.11 0.79 -10.79
CA PRO A 224 63.79 -0.47 -10.54
C PRO A 224 64.60 -0.49 -9.24
N LEU A 225 64.88 -1.71 -8.76
CA LEU A 225 66.17 -2.19 -8.26
C LEU A 225 66.19 -3.73 -8.40
#